data_AF-M0HFJ6-F1
#
_entry.id   AF-M0HFJ6-F1
#
_cell.length_a   1.000
_cell.length_b   1.000
_cell.length_c   1.000
_cell.angle_alpha   90.00
_cell.angle_beta   90.00
_cell.angle_gamma   90.00
#
_symmetry.space_group_name_H-M   'P 1'
#
loop_
_entity.id
_entity.type
_entity.pdbx_description
1 polymer ?
#
loop_
_entity_poly.entity_id
_entity_poly.type
_entity_poly.pdbx_seq_one_letter_code
_entity_poly.pdbx_strand_id
1 'polypeptide(L)'
;MSEYTIWWIDDNESRIEDSERLEDELNNATVQFTGPDKAIEQLNPEHENIEGLDELDLVLIDWKLHEKSKFPGKGLTMAGRVREVYPGVPIYGFSSEISALRAGAGDDQFEAIYEDSDLKGGDNAALIESDLEDYATIEAARGEGFEALIETLNPPEDAIEALRSVVPREYNNGLRSDPNVKGGSTIQFGRWIRSRFLETPGPLIDNVWAATKIGLRPDQLEDYHDELNGTNRGEITYDGVFSHRVPDRWWSTSVIGAVVAIASDREAQFGKLNTFGKDVFEVDELPRCQVCGEELPETVAAGRDGRDAESQVHLRCSHVHHTREGEFEDYRIADKLEVSEETEEPPINPEQEGSN
;
A
#
# COMPACT_ATOMS: atom_id res chain seq x y z
N MET A 1 -14.42 -12.31 -26.62
CA MET A 1 -14.98 -11.03 -26.19
C MET A 1 -14.08 -10.59 -25.05
N SER A 2 -13.53 -9.38 -25.12
CA SER A 2 -12.77 -8.81 -24.01
C SER A 2 -13.70 -8.64 -22.80
N GLU A 3 -13.14 -8.78 -21.61
CA GLU A 3 -13.84 -8.62 -20.33
C GLU A 3 -13.84 -7.16 -19.86
N TYR A 4 -12.76 -6.42 -20.16
CA TYR A 4 -12.56 -5.04 -19.72
C TYR A 4 -12.56 -4.03 -20.86
N THR A 5 -12.98 -2.81 -20.56
CA THR A 5 -12.91 -1.65 -21.47
C THR A 5 -12.05 -0.55 -20.85
N ILE A 6 -11.00 -0.15 -21.57
CA ILE A 6 -10.12 0.96 -21.22
C ILE A 6 -10.38 2.12 -22.16
N TRP A 7 -10.56 3.33 -21.62
CA TRP A 7 -10.70 4.55 -22.41
C TRP A 7 -9.44 5.40 -22.36
N TRP A 8 -8.75 5.53 -23.49
CA TRP A 8 -7.53 6.32 -23.64
C TRP A 8 -7.85 7.70 -24.23
N ILE A 9 -7.54 8.76 -23.49
CA ILE A 9 -7.71 10.15 -23.90
C ILE A 9 -6.34 10.82 -24.07
N ASP A 10 -6.02 11.19 -25.31
CA ASP A 10 -4.73 11.81 -25.68
C ASP A 10 -4.92 12.72 -26.90
N ASP A 11 -4.20 13.84 -26.96
CA ASP A 11 -4.30 14.78 -28.09
C ASP A 11 -3.39 14.43 -29.27
N ASN A 12 -2.51 13.45 -29.11
CA ASN A 12 -1.54 13.03 -30.11
C ASN A 12 -2.01 11.79 -30.88
N GLU A 13 -2.48 11.98 -32.10
CA GLU A 13 -2.93 10.86 -32.98
C GLU A 13 -1.85 9.78 -33.21
N SER A 14 -0.56 10.08 -33.07
CA SER A 14 0.48 9.05 -33.18
C SER A 14 0.39 7.99 -32.07
N ARG A 15 -0.43 8.21 -31.05
CA ARG A 15 -0.67 7.31 -29.92
C ARG A 15 -1.69 6.22 -30.19
N ILE A 16 -2.37 6.28 -31.33
CA ILE A 16 -3.28 5.22 -31.75
C ILE A 16 -2.51 3.90 -31.86
N GLU A 17 -1.33 3.91 -32.48
CA GLU A 17 -0.47 2.70 -32.57
C GLU A 17 -0.03 2.20 -31.18
N ASP A 18 0.21 3.11 -30.23
CA ASP A 18 0.54 2.73 -28.85
C ASP A 18 -0.67 2.09 -28.14
N SER A 19 -1.87 2.62 -28.35
CA SER A 19 -3.10 2.05 -27.78
C SER A 19 -3.45 0.69 -28.38
N GLU A 20 -3.25 0.50 -29.68
CA GLU A 20 -3.45 -0.79 -30.36
C GLU A 20 -2.47 -1.84 -29.82
N ARG A 21 -1.21 -1.44 -29.59
CA ARG A 21 -0.23 -2.35 -28.97
C ARG A 21 -0.58 -2.67 -27.52
N LEU A 22 -1.03 -1.69 -26.74
CA LEU A 22 -1.48 -1.96 -25.37
C LEU A 22 -2.64 -2.97 -25.38
N GLU A 23 -3.60 -2.81 -26.31
CA GLU A 23 -4.68 -3.78 -26.50
C GLU A 23 -4.15 -5.18 -26.87
N ASP A 24 -3.19 -5.27 -27.80
CA ASP A 24 -2.59 -6.55 -28.19
C ASP A 24 -1.82 -7.24 -27.04
N GLU A 25 -1.27 -6.47 -26.10
CA GLU A 25 -0.55 -6.97 -24.92
C GLU A 25 -1.47 -7.38 -23.78
N LEU A 26 -2.71 -6.86 -23.75
CA LEU A 26 -3.73 -7.21 -22.75
C LEU A 26 -4.55 -8.41 -23.24
N ASN A 27 -4.69 -9.44 -22.41
CA ASN A 27 -5.38 -10.66 -22.84
C ASN A 27 -6.91 -10.46 -22.88
N ASN A 28 -7.43 -9.64 -21.96
CA ASN A 28 -8.86 -9.52 -21.70
C ASN A 28 -9.40 -8.09 -21.77
N ALA A 29 -8.70 -7.13 -22.40
CA ALA A 29 -9.16 -5.74 -22.48
C ALA A 29 -9.29 -5.24 -23.93
N THR A 30 -10.19 -4.27 -24.14
CA THR A 30 -10.24 -3.44 -25.36
C THR A 30 -9.84 -2.02 -25.01
N VAL A 31 -9.06 -1.35 -25.86
CA VAL A 31 -8.60 0.03 -25.65
C VAL A 31 -9.26 0.97 -26.65
N GLN A 32 -10.14 1.84 -26.16
CA GLN A 32 -10.78 2.86 -26.97
C GLN A 32 -9.97 4.16 -26.96
N PHE A 33 -9.35 4.52 -28.08
CA PHE A 33 -8.62 5.78 -28.20
C PHE A 33 -9.52 6.95 -28.63
N THR A 34 -9.40 8.09 -27.96
CA THR A 34 -10.10 9.33 -28.34
C THR A 34 -9.26 10.59 -28.12
N GLY A 35 -9.46 11.58 -28.99
CA GLY A 35 -8.98 12.93 -28.78
C GLY A 35 -9.82 13.68 -27.73
N PRO A 36 -9.25 14.70 -27.05
CA PRO A 36 -9.92 15.39 -25.95
C PRO A 36 -11.17 16.17 -26.38
N ASP A 37 -11.21 16.71 -27.60
CA ASP A 37 -12.40 17.40 -28.12
C ASP A 37 -13.59 16.44 -28.22
N LYS A 38 -13.37 15.25 -28.76
CA LYS A 38 -14.38 14.18 -28.82
C LYS A 38 -14.75 13.76 -27.40
N ALA A 39 -13.77 13.50 -26.52
CA ALA A 39 -14.04 13.09 -25.15
C ALA A 39 -14.95 14.05 -24.37
N ILE A 40 -14.81 15.38 -24.56
CA ILE A 40 -15.72 16.36 -23.98
C ILE A 40 -17.15 16.25 -24.53
N GLU A 41 -17.31 16.00 -25.83
CA GLU A 41 -18.63 15.71 -26.40
C GLU A 41 -19.23 14.44 -25.79
N GLN A 42 -18.40 13.41 -25.54
CA GLN A 42 -18.84 12.14 -24.93
C GLN A 42 -19.23 12.28 -23.46
N LEU A 43 -18.59 13.19 -22.72
CA LEU A 43 -18.90 13.47 -21.32
C LEU A 43 -20.07 14.43 -21.13
N ASN A 44 -20.67 14.95 -22.21
CA ASN A 44 -21.79 15.87 -22.11
C ASN A 44 -23.08 15.10 -21.79
N PRO A 45 -23.72 15.33 -20.62
CA PRO A 45 -24.94 14.62 -20.22
C PRO A 45 -26.15 14.89 -21.13
N GLU A 46 -26.07 15.88 -22.03
CA GLU A 46 -27.10 16.14 -23.04
C GLU A 46 -26.95 15.29 -24.32
N HIS A 47 -25.84 14.57 -24.49
CA HIS A 47 -25.64 13.60 -25.57
C HIS A 47 -26.17 12.22 -25.15
N GLU A 48 -26.90 11.54 -26.06
CA GLU A 48 -27.33 10.15 -25.85
C GLU A 48 -26.11 9.27 -25.56
N ASN A 49 -26.24 8.36 -24.58
CA ASN A 49 -25.22 7.40 -24.18
C ASN A 49 -24.48 6.85 -25.40
N ILE A 50 -23.17 7.03 -25.41
CA ILE A 50 -22.35 6.57 -26.51
C ILE A 50 -22.13 5.07 -26.33
N GLU A 51 -22.53 4.30 -27.35
CA GLU A 51 -22.32 2.86 -27.41
C GLU A 51 -20.87 2.51 -27.06
N GLY A 52 -20.69 1.68 -26.03
CA GLY A 52 -19.37 1.15 -25.63
C GLY A 52 -18.69 1.86 -24.44
N LEU A 53 -19.31 2.88 -23.84
CA LEU A 53 -18.82 3.54 -22.61
C LEU A 53 -19.75 3.32 -21.39
N ASP A 54 -20.77 2.47 -21.52
CA ASP A 54 -21.67 2.12 -20.42
C ASP A 54 -21.01 1.13 -19.41
N GLU A 55 -19.93 0.46 -19.81
CA GLU A 55 -19.15 -0.51 -19.03
C GLU A 55 -17.66 -0.16 -19.12
N LEU A 56 -17.28 0.96 -18.50
CA LEU A 56 -15.90 1.43 -18.50
C LEU A 56 -15.17 1.00 -17.22
N ASP A 57 -14.01 0.36 -17.37
CA ASP A 57 -13.26 -0.20 -16.24
C ASP A 57 -12.03 0.63 -15.86
N LEU A 58 -11.46 1.37 -16.82
CA LEU A 58 -10.29 2.24 -16.58
C LEU A 58 -10.25 3.40 -17.58
N VAL A 59 -9.77 4.56 -17.13
CA VAL A 59 -9.47 5.70 -18.01
C VAL A 59 -7.98 6.02 -17.97
N LEU A 60 -7.34 6.11 -19.13
CA LEU A 60 -5.98 6.59 -19.29
C LEU A 60 -6.03 8.02 -19.85
N ILE A 61 -5.38 8.97 -19.18
CA ILE A 61 -5.43 10.39 -19.56
C ILE A 61 -4.00 10.94 -19.70
N ASP A 62 -3.66 11.43 -20.89
CA ASP A 62 -2.43 12.19 -21.07
C ASP A 62 -2.51 13.51 -20.29
N TRP A 63 -1.42 13.88 -19.65
CA TRP A 63 -1.33 15.15 -18.93
C TRP A 63 -1.43 16.37 -19.85
N LYS A 64 -0.95 16.27 -21.10
CA LYS A 64 -0.74 17.38 -22.02
C LYS A 64 -1.76 17.42 -23.17
N LEU A 65 -3.04 17.41 -22.84
CA LEU A 65 -4.13 17.42 -23.82
C LEU A 65 -4.32 18.69 -24.67
N HIS A 66 -3.45 19.71 -24.56
CA HIS A 66 -3.67 21.04 -25.17
C HIS A 66 -2.62 21.41 -26.22
N GLU A 67 -1.65 20.54 -26.49
CA GLU A 67 -0.58 20.84 -27.45
C GLU A 67 -1.08 20.67 -28.90
N LYS A 68 -2.01 19.73 -29.13
CA LYS A 68 -2.53 19.36 -30.45
C LYS A 68 -4.06 19.37 -30.57
N SER A 69 -4.78 19.81 -29.53
CA SER A 69 -6.24 19.91 -29.55
C SER A 69 -6.77 21.32 -29.30
N LYS A 70 -8.09 21.50 -29.42
CA LYS A 70 -8.77 22.75 -29.03
C LYS A 70 -9.16 22.76 -27.55
N PHE A 71 -8.92 21.69 -26.82
CA PHE A 71 -9.21 21.58 -25.41
C PHE A 71 -8.28 22.53 -24.63
N PRO A 72 -8.82 23.52 -23.89
CA PRO A 72 -7.99 24.52 -23.23
C PRO A 72 -7.39 24.03 -21.89
N GLY A 73 -7.73 22.82 -21.44
CA GLY A 73 -7.33 22.26 -20.16
C GLY A 73 -6.14 21.29 -20.24
N LYS A 74 -5.71 20.80 -19.08
CA LYS A 74 -4.74 19.70 -18.95
C LYS A 74 -5.45 18.39 -18.62
N GLY A 75 -4.70 17.29 -18.54
CA GLY A 75 -5.20 15.99 -18.09
C GLY A 75 -5.99 16.06 -16.79
N LEU A 76 -5.58 16.90 -15.83
CA LEU A 76 -6.33 17.12 -14.58
C LEU A 76 -7.76 17.63 -14.81
N THR A 77 -7.93 18.57 -15.74
CA THR A 77 -9.26 19.11 -16.06
C THR A 77 -10.14 18.04 -16.69
N MET A 78 -9.56 17.19 -17.54
CA MET A 78 -10.27 16.04 -18.13
C MET A 78 -10.63 15.01 -17.06
N ALA A 79 -9.70 14.65 -16.16
CA ALA A 79 -9.93 13.73 -15.06
C ALA A 79 -11.11 14.18 -14.18
N GLY A 80 -11.21 15.48 -13.87
CA GLY A 80 -12.35 16.03 -13.16
C GLY A 80 -13.68 15.82 -13.89
N ARG A 81 -13.72 16.01 -15.21
CA ARG A 81 -14.91 15.76 -16.04
C ARG A 81 -15.29 14.29 -16.11
N VAL A 82 -14.30 13.41 -16.28
CA VAL A 82 -14.52 11.97 -16.25
C VAL A 82 -15.10 11.55 -14.90
N ARG A 83 -14.57 12.08 -13.78
CA ARG A 83 -15.05 11.75 -12.43
C ARG A 83 -16.49 12.23 -12.16
N GLU A 84 -16.92 13.33 -12.79
CA GLU A 84 -18.31 13.81 -12.71
C GLU A 84 -19.31 12.82 -13.34
N VAL A 85 -18.90 12.13 -14.40
CA VAL A 85 -19.76 11.18 -15.15
C VAL A 85 -19.58 9.74 -14.67
N TYR A 86 -18.33 9.34 -14.40
CA TYR A 86 -17.90 8.00 -14.02
C TYR A 86 -17.19 8.01 -12.65
N PRO A 87 -17.90 8.27 -11.54
CA PRO A 87 -17.29 8.42 -10.23
C PRO A 87 -16.64 7.15 -9.66
N GLY A 88 -17.04 5.98 -10.18
CA GLY A 88 -16.55 4.66 -9.78
C GLY A 88 -15.41 4.08 -10.61
N VAL A 89 -15.02 4.76 -11.71
CA VAL A 89 -13.97 4.27 -12.63
C VAL A 89 -12.59 4.83 -12.25
N PRO A 90 -11.55 4.00 -12.08
CA PRO A 90 -10.19 4.46 -11.84
C PRO A 90 -9.65 5.26 -13.04
N ILE A 91 -8.82 6.26 -12.76
CA ILE A 91 -8.22 7.15 -13.76
C ILE A 91 -6.71 7.16 -13.57
N TYR A 92 -5.97 6.73 -14.59
CA TYR A 92 -4.51 6.79 -14.61
C TYR A 92 -4.04 7.96 -15.45
N GLY A 93 -3.09 8.71 -14.90
CA GLY A 93 -2.44 9.81 -15.60
C GLY A 93 -1.14 9.31 -16.24
N PHE A 94 -0.82 9.79 -17.43
CA PHE A 94 0.51 9.53 -17.99
C PHE A 94 1.09 10.78 -18.65
N SER A 95 2.41 10.84 -18.74
CA SER A 95 3.09 11.94 -19.44
C SER A 95 4.55 11.62 -19.75
N SER A 96 5.07 12.28 -20.78
CA SER A 96 6.53 12.42 -20.99
C SER A 96 7.19 13.40 -20.01
N GLU A 97 6.41 14.25 -19.31
CA GLU A 97 6.91 15.16 -18.27
C GLU A 97 6.42 14.72 -16.88
N ILE A 98 6.79 13.50 -16.47
CA ILE A 98 6.26 12.87 -15.25
C ILE A 98 6.46 13.73 -13.98
N SER A 99 7.56 14.48 -13.88
CA SER A 99 7.79 15.39 -12.74
C SER A 99 6.78 16.54 -12.68
N ALA A 100 6.36 17.06 -13.84
CA ALA A 100 5.36 18.12 -13.90
C ALA A 100 3.96 17.59 -13.58
N LEU A 101 3.66 16.37 -14.01
CA LEU A 101 2.42 15.67 -13.63
C LEU A 101 2.39 15.44 -12.11
N ARG A 102 3.42 14.83 -11.53
CA ARG A 102 3.49 14.57 -10.08
C ARG A 102 3.47 15.84 -9.23
N ALA A 103 4.03 16.94 -9.71
CA ALA A 103 3.98 18.22 -9.00
C ALA A 103 2.61 18.93 -9.14
N GLY A 104 1.86 18.63 -10.21
CA GLY A 104 0.62 19.33 -10.57
C GLY A 104 -0.66 18.56 -10.25
N ALA A 105 -0.61 17.24 -10.18
CA ALA A 105 -1.68 16.37 -9.73
C ALA A 105 -1.47 16.07 -8.25
N GLY A 106 -2.46 16.37 -7.41
CA GLY A 106 -2.48 15.85 -6.05
C GLY A 106 -2.63 14.33 -6.04
N ASP A 107 -2.26 13.69 -4.92
CA ASP A 107 -2.35 12.24 -4.71
C ASP A 107 -3.78 11.67 -4.86
N ASP A 108 -4.78 12.53 -5.00
CA ASP A 108 -6.20 12.18 -5.05
C ASP A 108 -6.82 12.18 -6.45
N GLN A 109 -6.10 12.65 -7.48
CA GLN A 109 -6.66 12.89 -8.81
C GLN A 109 -6.50 11.71 -9.76
N PHE A 110 -5.38 11.00 -9.65
CA PHE A 110 -5.08 9.80 -10.41
C PHE A 110 -4.78 8.65 -9.48
N GLU A 111 -5.34 7.50 -9.76
CA GLU A 111 -5.09 6.27 -9.02
C GLU A 111 -3.68 5.73 -9.32
N ALA A 112 -3.14 5.96 -10.51
CA ALA A 112 -1.75 5.66 -10.85
C ALA A 112 -1.20 6.67 -11.86
N ILE A 113 0.13 6.82 -11.87
CA ILE A 113 0.85 7.74 -12.75
C ILE A 113 1.95 6.97 -13.48
N TYR A 114 1.94 7.03 -14.80
CA TYR A 114 2.93 6.37 -15.67
C TYR A 114 3.77 7.37 -16.44
N GLU A 115 5.01 7.01 -16.74
CA GLU A 115 5.74 7.68 -17.81
C GLU A 115 5.17 7.22 -19.15
N ASP A 116 5.23 8.08 -20.17
CA ASP A 116 4.80 7.71 -21.51
C ASP A 116 5.50 6.45 -22.06
N SER A 117 6.78 6.28 -21.76
CA SER A 117 7.53 5.08 -22.14
C SER A 117 7.03 3.81 -21.45
N ASP A 118 6.37 3.94 -20.30
CA ASP A 118 5.92 2.81 -19.50
C ASP A 118 4.73 2.14 -20.17
N LEU A 119 3.82 2.92 -20.76
CA LEU A 119 2.67 2.40 -21.53
C LEU A 119 3.05 1.72 -22.84
N LYS A 120 4.35 1.67 -23.16
CA LYS A 120 4.90 1.09 -24.39
C LYS A 120 5.57 -0.27 -24.18
N GLY A 121 5.46 -0.88 -23.00
CA GLY A 121 6.13 -2.15 -22.71
C GLY A 121 5.25 -3.13 -21.95
N GLY A 122 5.41 -4.41 -22.26
CA GLY A 122 4.57 -5.50 -21.74
C GLY A 122 4.51 -5.64 -20.22
N ASP A 123 5.56 -5.26 -19.48
CA ASP A 123 5.55 -5.35 -18.01
C ASP A 123 4.46 -4.44 -17.40
N ASN A 124 4.22 -3.25 -17.98
CA ASN A 124 3.18 -2.35 -17.47
C ASN A 124 1.79 -2.69 -17.97
N ALA A 125 1.66 -3.33 -19.15
CA ALA A 125 0.39 -3.88 -19.60
C ALA A 125 -0.10 -4.95 -18.61
N ALA A 126 0.79 -5.85 -18.17
CA ALA A 126 0.48 -6.83 -17.13
C ALA A 126 0.07 -6.18 -15.80
N LEU A 127 0.75 -5.12 -15.37
CA LEU A 127 0.36 -4.37 -14.16
C LEU A 127 -1.03 -3.71 -14.28
N ILE A 128 -1.38 -3.21 -15.46
CA ILE A 128 -2.71 -2.65 -15.74
C ILE A 128 -3.77 -3.75 -15.72
N GLU A 129 -3.49 -4.90 -16.33
CA GLU A 129 -4.39 -6.06 -16.32
C GLU A 129 -4.67 -6.53 -14.88
N SER A 130 -3.64 -6.72 -14.06
CA SER A 130 -3.81 -7.09 -12.65
C SER A 130 -4.60 -6.06 -11.84
N ASP A 131 -4.42 -4.76 -12.11
CA ASP A 131 -5.24 -3.74 -11.45
C ASP A 131 -6.72 -3.80 -11.85
N LEU A 132 -7.03 -4.10 -13.12
CA LEU A 132 -8.40 -4.27 -13.59
C LEU A 132 -9.07 -5.44 -12.85
N GLU A 133 -8.36 -6.56 -12.74
CA GLU A 133 -8.81 -7.75 -11.98
C GLU A 133 -9.03 -7.43 -10.50
N ASP A 134 -8.15 -6.65 -9.88
CA ASP A 134 -8.28 -6.23 -8.48
C ASP A 134 -9.47 -5.32 -8.24
N TYR A 135 -9.67 -4.31 -9.09
CA TYR A 135 -10.84 -3.43 -9.00
C TYR A 135 -12.13 -4.21 -9.24
N ALA A 136 -12.15 -5.14 -10.19
CA ALA A 136 -13.30 -6.01 -10.43
C ALA A 136 -13.58 -6.93 -9.22
N THR A 137 -12.54 -7.44 -8.57
CA THR A 137 -12.65 -8.26 -7.35
C THR A 137 -13.25 -7.47 -6.20
N ILE A 138 -12.82 -6.21 -6.00
CA ILE A 138 -13.43 -5.31 -5.00
C ILE A 138 -14.89 -5.01 -5.35
N GLU A 139 -15.17 -4.72 -6.62
CA GLU A 139 -16.52 -4.41 -7.10
C GLU A 139 -17.49 -5.58 -6.89
N ALA A 140 -17.02 -6.82 -7.10
CA ALA A 140 -17.81 -8.03 -6.89
C ALA A 140 -18.27 -8.22 -5.43
N ALA A 141 -17.57 -7.63 -4.45
CA ALA A 141 -17.97 -7.64 -3.04
C ALA A 141 -19.07 -6.62 -2.70
N ARG A 142 -19.53 -5.82 -3.67
CA ARG A 142 -20.53 -4.77 -3.45
C ARG A 142 -21.84 -5.35 -2.91
N GLY A 143 -22.27 -4.82 -1.76
CA GLY A 143 -23.53 -5.18 -1.12
C GLY A 143 -23.51 -6.53 -0.39
N GLU A 144 -22.42 -7.29 -0.47
CA GLU A 144 -22.28 -8.62 0.15
C GLU A 144 -21.87 -8.56 1.63
N GLY A 145 -21.54 -7.36 2.14
CA GLY A 145 -21.23 -7.13 3.54
C GLY A 145 -19.74 -6.98 3.81
N PHE A 146 -19.39 -6.88 5.09
CA PHE A 146 -17.99 -6.63 5.51
C PHE A 146 -17.11 -7.81 5.11
N GLU A 147 -17.52 -9.03 5.49
CA GLU A 147 -16.76 -10.25 5.31
C GLU A 147 -16.32 -10.45 3.85
N ALA A 148 -17.25 -10.33 2.89
CA ALA A 148 -16.95 -10.42 1.47
C ALA A 148 -15.95 -9.35 0.99
N LEU A 149 -16.02 -8.13 1.52
CA LEU A 149 -15.05 -7.09 1.18
C LEU A 149 -13.65 -7.42 1.71
N ILE A 150 -13.54 -8.00 2.91
CA ILE A 150 -12.22 -8.27 3.49
C ILE A 150 -11.61 -9.54 2.91
N GLU A 151 -12.42 -10.47 2.43
CA GLU A 151 -11.96 -11.64 1.67
C GLU A 151 -11.18 -11.23 0.42
N THR A 152 -11.41 -10.04 -0.16
CA THR A 152 -10.58 -9.49 -1.26
C THR A 152 -9.13 -9.23 -0.84
N LEU A 153 -8.86 -9.08 0.46
CA LEU A 153 -7.51 -8.96 1.00
C LEU A 153 -6.88 -10.33 1.30
N ASN A 154 -7.58 -11.43 1.07
CA ASN A 154 -7.18 -12.80 1.40
C ASN A 154 -6.48 -12.98 2.77
N PRO A 155 -7.14 -12.61 3.88
CA PRO A 155 -6.50 -12.67 5.19
C PRO A 155 -6.50 -14.09 5.79
N PRO A 156 -5.47 -14.47 6.56
CA PRO A 156 -5.54 -15.64 7.41
C PRO A 156 -6.63 -15.44 8.48
N GLU A 157 -7.20 -16.54 8.97
CA GLU A 157 -8.32 -16.50 9.92
C GLU A 157 -8.05 -15.63 11.16
N ASP A 158 -6.80 -15.63 11.64
CA ASP A 158 -6.39 -14.87 12.83
C ASP A 158 -6.17 -13.37 12.59
N ALA A 159 -6.07 -12.92 11.33
CA ALA A 159 -5.93 -11.50 10.98
C ALA A 159 -7.28 -10.78 10.81
N ILE A 160 -8.40 -11.51 10.67
CA ILE A 160 -9.72 -10.92 10.41
C ILE A 160 -10.15 -9.93 11.51
N GLU A 161 -9.91 -10.25 12.78
CA GLU A 161 -10.26 -9.37 13.89
C GLU A 161 -9.40 -8.09 13.88
N ALA A 162 -8.11 -8.22 13.62
CA ALA A 162 -7.21 -7.07 13.46
C ALA A 162 -7.70 -6.18 12.31
N LEU A 163 -8.10 -6.77 11.18
CA LEU A 163 -8.58 -6.02 10.02
C LEU A 163 -9.83 -5.18 10.32
N ARG A 164 -10.75 -5.65 11.17
CA ARG A 164 -11.91 -4.83 11.61
C ARG A 164 -11.53 -3.53 12.28
N SER A 165 -10.36 -3.47 12.93
CA SER A 165 -9.87 -2.27 13.59
C SER A 165 -9.15 -1.31 12.65
N VAL A 166 -8.61 -1.80 11.52
CA VAL A 166 -7.78 -1.00 10.61
C VAL A 166 -8.54 -0.50 9.38
N VAL A 167 -9.57 -1.25 8.96
CA VAL A 167 -10.41 -0.89 7.82
C VAL A 167 -11.17 0.40 8.16
N PRO A 168 -11.27 1.38 7.23
CA PRO A 168 -11.97 2.63 7.49
C PRO A 168 -13.43 2.39 7.85
N ARG A 169 -13.93 3.13 8.84
CA ARG A 169 -15.24 2.91 9.47
C ARG A 169 -16.41 2.93 8.47
N GLU A 170 -16.28 3.66 7.37
CA GLU A 170 -17.25 3.68 6.27
C GLU A 170 -17.49 2.32 5.61
N TYR A 171 -16.48 1.43 5.63
CA TYR A 171 -16.53 0.10 5.04
C TYR A 171 -16.84 -1.00 6.07
N ASN A 172 -17.14 -0.67 7.33
CA ASN A 172 -17.45 -1.66 8.39
C ASN A 172 -18.67 -2.53 8.10
N ASN A 173 -19.50 -2.15 7.13
CA ASN A 173 -20.64 -2.94 6.66
C ASN A 173 -20.42 -3.46 5.22
N GLY A 174 -19.18 -3.47 4.75
CA GLY A 174 -18.81 -3.75 3.37
C GLY A 174 -18.90 -2.54 2.45
N LEU A 175 -18.68 -2.81 1.17
CA LEU A 175 -18.83 -1.85 0.08
C LEU A 175 -20.33 -1.64 -0.18
N ARG A 176 -20.82 -0.42 0.01
CA ARG A 176 -22.26 -0.13 -0.08
C ARG A 176 -22.79 -0.31 -1.50
N SER A 177 -24.05 -0.73 -1.64
CA SER A 177 -24.69 -0.96 -2.95
C SER A 177 -24.78 0.29 -3.82
N ASP A 178 -24.91 1.48 -3.23
CA ASP A 178 -24.85 2.74 -3.97
C ASP A 178 -23.39 3.26 -3.98
N PRO A 179 -22.75 3.39 -5.16
CA PRO A 179 -21.36 3.83 -5.26
C PRO A 179 -21.15 5.30 -4.86
N ASN A 180 -22.22 6.12 -4.84
CA ASN A 180 -22.14 7.55 -4.59
C ASN A 180 -22.25 7.93 -3.10
N VAL A 181 -22.52 6.97 -2.22
CA VAL A 181 -22.56 7.22 -0.78
C VAL A 181 -21.22 6.91 -0.11
N LYS A 182 -20.95 7.53 1.05
CA LYS A 182 -19.76 7.24 1.85
C LYS A 182 -19.66 5.73 2.15
N GLY A 183 -18.54 5.11 1.78
CA GLY A 183 -18.33 3.66 1.88
C GLY A 183 -18.83 2.84 0.68
N GLY A 184 -19.29 3.51 -0.38
CA GLY A 184 -19.68 2.87 -1.64
C GLY A 184 -18.61 2.94 -2.74
N SER A 185 -17.56 3.75 -2.58
CA SER A 185 -16.57 3.95 -3.64
C SER A 185 -15.46 2.89 -3.61
N THR A 186 -15.44 2.06 -4.65
CA THR A 186 -14.41 1.04 -4.93
C THR A 186 -13.03 1.69 -5.06
N ILE A 187 -12.96 2.83 -5.74
CA ILE A 187 -11.74 3.62 -5.87
C ILE A 187 -11.19 4.07 -4.52
N GLN A 188 -12.04 4.60 -3.64
CA GLN A 188 -11.59 5.07 -2.33
C GLN A 188 -11.10 3.92 -1.46
N PHE A 189 -11.72 2.74 -1.56
CA PHE A 189 -11.26 1.54 -0.87
C PHE A 189 -9.91 1.07 -1.43
N GLY A 190 -9.79 0.90 -2.76
CA GLY A 190 -8.53 0.53 -3.40
C GLY A 190 -7.40 1.52 -3.13
N ARG A 191 -7.71 2.82 -3.06
CA ARG A 191 -6.75 3.85 -2.65
C ARG A 191 -6.31 3.68 -1.21
N TRP A 192 -7.22 3.37 -0.29
CA TRP A 192 -6.84 3.07 1.10
C TRP A 192 -5.91 1.84 1.16
N ILE A 193 -6.20 0.79 0.37
CA ILE A 193 -5.32 -0.39 0.30
C ILE A 193 -3.91 0.03 -0.11
N ARG A 194 -3.80 0.67 -1.27
CA ARG A 194 -2.51 1.02 -1.90
C ARG A 194 -1.71 2.08 -1.16
N SER A 195 -2.37 3.05 -0.51
CA SER A 195 -1.68 4.17 0.15
C SER A 195 -1.51 4.01 1.66
N ARG A 196 -2.23 3.07 2.28
CA ARG A 196 -2.20 2.87 3.73
C ARG A 196 -1.94 1.43 4.10
N PHE A 197 -2.81 0.52 3.69
CA PHE A 197 -2.75 -0.88 4.13
C PHE A 197 -1.45 -1.57 3.71
N LEU A 198 -1.00 -1.37 2.47
CA LEU A 198 0.22 -1.97 1.94
C LEU A 198 1.50 -1.19 2.30
N GLU A 199 1.38 0.09 2.66
CA GLU A 199 2.54 0.97 2.89
C GLU A 199 2.88 1.16 4.38
N THR A 200 1.91 0.93 5.26
CA THR A 200 2.04 1.19 6.70
C THR A 200 2.11 -0.12 7.48
N PRO A 201 3.15 -0.32 8.31
CA PRO A 201 3.25 -1.49 9.18
C PRO A 201 2.02 -1.64 10.09
N GLY A 202 1.50 -2.86 10.21
CA GLY A 202 0.32 -3.18 11.00
C GLY A 202 -0.01 -4.67 10.88
N PRO A 203 -1.21 -5.06 10.40
CA PRO A 203 -1.50 -6.47 10.07
C PRO A 203 -0.53 -7.04 9.04
N LEU A 204 -0.16 -6.20 8.05
CA LEU A 204 0.88 -6.48 7.09
C LEU A 204 2.19 -5.81 7.49
N ILE A 205 3.30 -6.50 7.24
CA ILE A 205 4.64 -6.01 7.47
C ILE A 205 5.52 -6.26 6.24
N ASP A 206 6.47 -5.36 5.98
CA ASP A 206 7.45 -5.53 4.90
C ASP A 206 8.59 -6.50 5.29
N ASN A 207 9.47 -6.78 4.33
CA ASN A 207 10.62 -7.67 4.52
C ASN A 207 11.56 -7.22 5.65
N VAL A 208 11.73 -5.91 5.85
CA VAL A 208 12.62 -5.38 6.90
C VAL A 208 12.01 -5.65 8.28
N TRP A 209 10.71 -5.41 8.42
CA TRP A 209 9.96 -5.70 9.64
C TRP A 209 9.89 -7.20 9.93
N ALA A 210 9.57 -8.02 8.94
CA ALA A 210 9.52 -9.47 9.08
C ALA A 210 10.88 -10.01 9.54
N ALA A 211 11.97 -9.65 8.85
CA ALA A 211 13.32 -10.04 9.23
C ALA A 211 13.68 -9.58 10.65
N THR A 212 13.37 -8.33 11.01
CA THR A 212 13.64 -7.81 12.36
C THR A 212 12.89 -8.58 13.44
N LYS A 213 11.60 -8.86 13.24
CA LYS A 213 10.78 -9.58 14.22
C LYS A 213 11.34 -10.97 14.51
N ILE A 214 11.91 -11.64 13.51
CA ILE A 214 12.39 -13.04 13.62
C ILE A 214 13.90 -13.15 13.83
N GLY A 215 14.62 -12.01 13.94
CA GLY A 215 16.05 -12.01 14.24
C GLY A 215 16.96 -12.28 13.05
N LEU A 216 16.50 -11.96 11.84
CA LEU A 216 17.26 -12.06 10.59
C LEU A 216 17.62 -10.67 10.06
N ARG A 217 18.59 -10.63 9.16
CA ARG A 217 18.76 -9.50 8.25
C ARG A 217 17.79 -9.61 7.07
N PRO A 218 17.42 -8.50 6.42
CA PRO A 218 16.53 -8.53 5.25
C PRO A 218 17.04 -9.42 4.11
N ASP A 219 18.35 -9.47 3.86
CA ASP A 219 18.97 -10.36 2.86
C ASP A 219 18.84 -11.85 3.23
N GLN A 220 18.87 -12.17 4.52
CA GLN A 220 18.74 -13.56 4.98
C GLN A 220 17.29 -14.04 4.92
N LEU A 221 16.30 -13.15 5.03
CA LEU A 221 14.88 -13.53 4.99
C LEU A 221 14.52 -14.24 3.67
N GLU A 222 15.11 -13.78 2.56
CA GLU A 222 14.88 -14.35 1.23
C GLU A 222 15.27 -15.83 1.17
N ASP A 223 16.37 -16.22 1.82
CA ASP A 223 16.84 -17.61 1.89
C ASP A 223 15.85 -18.55 2.62
N TYR A 224 14.98 -18.00 3.48
CA TYR A 224 13.99 -18.75 4.25
C TYR A 224 12.56 -18.55 3.77
N HIS A 225 12.35 -17.87 2.63
CA HIS A 225 11.02 -17.57 2.10
C HIS A 225 10.17 -18.83 1.90
N ASP A 226 10.71 -19.84 1.21
CA ASP A 226 10.03 -21.11 0.95
C ASP A 226 9.77 -21.90 2.23
N GLU A 227 10.68 -21.83 3.20
CA GLU A 227 10.50 -22.52 4.47
C GLU A 227 9.38 -21.91 5.31
N LEU A 228 9.30 -20.57 5.34
CA LEU A 228 8.24 -19.84 6.04
C LEU A 228 6.85 -20.10 5.44
N ASN A 229 6.75 -20.12 4.11
CA ASN A 229 5.50 -20.43 3.38
C ASN A 229 5.18 -21.94 3.33
N GLY A 230 6.18 -22.81 3.54
CA GLY A 230 6.02 -24.27 3.52
C GLY A 230 5.47 -24.88 4.81
N THR A 231 5.16 -24.06 5.82
CA THR A 231 4.64 -24.54 7.10
C THR A 231 3.18 -25.00 7.00
N ASN A 232 2.67 -25.66 8.05
CA ASN A 232 1.26 -26.05 8.15
C ASN A 232 0.28 -24.85 8.24
N ARG A 233 0.80 -23.62 8.24
CA ARG A 233 0.00 -22.39 8.17
C ARG A 233 -0.38 -22.00 6.75
N GLY A 234 0.20 -22.65 5.73
CA GLY A 234 0.01 -22.28 4.33
C GLY A 234 0.83 -21.06 3.94
N GLU A 235 0.48 -20.46 2.81
CA GLU A 235 1.10 -19.22 2.33
C GLU A 235 0.82 -18.08 3.31
N ILE A 236 1.87 -17.45 3.81
CA ILE A 236 1.82 -16.39 4.83
C ILE A 236 2.12 -15.01 4.25
N THR A 237 2.57 -14.97 3.00
CA THR A 237 2.68 -13.78 2.17
C THR A 237 1.31 -13.29 1.74
N TYR A 238 1.19 -11.98 1.59
CA TYR A 238 -0.01 -11.31 1.13
C TYR A 238 -0.12 -11.43 -0.39
N ASP A 239 -1.21 -12.03 -0.84
CA ASP A 239 -1.56 -12.28 -2.24
C ASP A 239 -2.95 -11.70 -2.59
N GLY A 240 -3.50 -10.83 -1.73
CA GLY A 240 -4.75 -10.14 -1.98
C GLY A 240 -4.63 -9.03 -3.03
N VAL A 241 -5.71 -8.27 -3.20
CA VAL A 241 -5.77 -7.20 -4.21
C VAL A 241 -4.63 -6.18 -4.06
N PHE A 242 -4.04 -5.80 -5.19
CA PHE A 242 -2.90 -4.91 -5.34
C PHE A 242 -1.57 -5.44 -4.75
N SER A 243 -1.47 -6.73 -4.44
CA SER A 243 -0.22 -7.35 -3.98
C SER A 243 0.92 -7.17 -5.00
N HIS A 244 0.64 -7.22 -6.30
CA HIS A 244 1.60 -7.02 -7.39
C HIS A 244 2.22 -5.60 -7.45
N ARG A 245 1.65 -4.63 -6.72
CA ARG A 245 2.11 -3.23 -6.71
C ARG A 245 3.23 -2.94 -5.74
N VAL A 246 3.48 -3.85 -4.78
CA VAL A 246 4.48 -3.67 -3.74
C VAL A 246 5.40 -4.89 -3.68
N PRO A 247 6.62 -4.75 -3.14
CA PRO A 247 7.39 -5.93 -2.73
C PRO A 247 6.61 -6.74 -1.70
N ASP A 248 7.06 -7.97 -1.44
CA ASP A 248 6.37 -8.89 -0.53
C ASP A 248 5.91 -8.22 0.77
N ARG A 249 4.67 -8.55 1.14
CA ARG A 249 4.08 -8.21 2.42
C ARG A 249 3.73 -9.49 3.13
N TRP A 250 3.91 -9.50 4.44
CA TRP A 250 3.72 -10.67 5.27
C TRP A 250 2.63 -10.41 6.28
N TRP A 251 1.75 -11.39 6.50
CA TRP A 251 0.83 -11.35 7.62
C TRP A 251 1.62 -11.50 8.92
N SER A 252 1.64 -10.43 9.73
CA SER A 252 2.47 -10.33 10.95
C SER A 252 2.21 -11.49 11.93
N THR A 253 0.93 -11.88 12.10
CA THR A 253 0.53 -13.02 12.93
C THR A 253 1.01 -14.36 12.36
N SER A 254 0.91 -14.52 11.04
CA SER A 254 1.33 -15.73 10.34
C SER A 254 2.84 -15.93 10.34
N VAL A 255 3.64 -14.87 10.25
CA VAL A 255 5.12 -14.95 10.39
C VAL A 255 5.49 -15.55 11.75
N ILE A 256 4.88 -15.04 12.83
CA ILE A 256 5.11 -15.58 14.18
C ILE A 256 4.67 -17.05 14.24
N GLY A 257 3.51 -17.37 13.66
CA GLY A 257 2.99 -18.73 13.61
C GLY A 257 3.89 -19.72 12.87
N ALA A 258 4.42 -19.32 11.71
CA ALA A 258 5.32 -20.13 10.89
C ALA A 258 6.63 -20.40 11.62
N VAL A 259 7.22 -19.36 12.20
CA VAL A 259 8.46 -19.47 12.97
C VAL A 259 8.31 -20.38 14.19
N VAL A 260 7.17 -20.30 14.89
CA VAL A 260 6.85 -21.21 16.01
C VAL A 260 6.68 -22.65 15.54
N ALA A 261 6.09 -22.88 14.35
CA ALA A 261 5.95 -24.22 13.78
C ALA A 261 7.33 -24.81 13.45
N ILE A 262 8.19 -24.07 12.76
CA ILE A 262 9.57 -24.46 12.44
C ILE A 262 10.36 -24.77 13.71
N ALA A 263 10.27 -23.89 14.72
CA ALA A 263 10.96 -24.10 16.00
C ALA A 263 10.51 -25.39 16.70
N SER A 264 9.21 -25.68 16.65
CA SER A 264 8.63 -26.90 17.22
C SER A 264 9.13 -28.15 16.50
N ASP A 265 9.16 -28.13 15.17
CA ASP A 265 9.63 -29.25 14.34
C ASP A 265 11.13 -29.50 14.52
N ARG A 266 11.91 -28.45 14.81
CA ARG A 266 13.36 -28.52 15.08
C ARG A 266 13.70 -28.77 16.55
N GLU A 267 12.71 -28.92 17.44
CA GLU A 267 12.89 -29.02 18.90
C GLU A 267 13.74 -27.87 19.50
N ALA A 268 13.69 -26.69 18.88
CA ALA A 268 14.45 -25.51 19.29
C ALA A 268 13.85 -24.87 20.55
N GLN A 269 14.68 -24.20 21.36
CA GLN A 269 14.19 -23.50 22.54
C GLN A 269 13.45 -22.22 22.16
N PHE A 270 12.27 -22.02 22.75
CA PHE A 270 11.50 -20.78 22.61
C PHE A 270 12.16 -19.65 23.39
N GLY A 271 12.80 -18.74 22.65
CA GLY A 271 13.38 -17.49 23.15
C GLY A 271 12.51 -16.27 22.89
N LYS A 272 13.13 -15.09 22.84
CA LYS A 272 12.48 -13.89 22.29
C LYS A 272 12.38 -14.04 20.78
N LEU A 273 11.32 -13.55 20.14
CA LEU A 273 11.15 -13.69 18.68
C LEU A 273 12.37 -13.22 17.88
N ASN A 274 13.01 -12.14 18.30
CA ASN A 274 14.20 -11.62 17.63
C ASN A 274 15.47 -12.47 17.81
N THR A 275 15.44 -13.57 18.57
CA THR A 275 16.57 -14.52 18.68
C THR A 275 16.43 -15.74 17.76
N PHE A 276 15.29 -15.88 17.08
CA PHE A 276 14.99 -17.07 16.27
C PHE A 276 15.92 -17.25 15.07
N GLY A 277 16.42 -16.15 14.49
CA GLY A 277 17.50 -16.20 13.49
C GLY A 277 18.65 -17.11 13.94
N LYS A 278 19.08 -16.95 15.19
CA LYS A 278 20.14 -17.78 15.78
C LYS A 278 19.63 -19.16 16.18
N ASP A 279 18.54 -19.19 16.93
CA ASP A 279 18.15 -20.38 17.69
C ASP A 279 17.38 -21.40 16.84
N VAL A 280 16.78 -20.96 15.73
CA VAL A 280 15.94 -21.76 14.84
C VAL A 280 16.54 -21.84 13.46
N PHE A 281 16.95 -20.71 12.89
CA PHE A 281 17.49 -20.65 11.53
C PHE A 281 19.01 -20.89 11.45
N GLU A 282 19.68 -20.99 12.60
CA GLU A 282 21.11 -21.27 12.74
C GLU A 282 22.01 -20.31 11.94
N VAL A 283 21.61 -19.03 11.81
CA VAL A 283 22.41 -18.05 11.05
C VAL A 283 23.69 -17.65 11.78
N ASP A 284 24.80 -17.60 11.04
CA ASP A 284 26.13 -17.27 11.58
C ASP A 284 26.27 -15.78 11.92
N GLU A 285 25.58 -14.90 11.20
CA GLU A 285 25.67 -13.46 11.36
C GLU A 285 24.32 -12.88 11.76
N LEU A 286 24.27 -12.27 12.95
CA LEU A 286 23.06 -11.69 13.50
C LEU A 286 22.83 -10.26 12.98
N PRO A 287 21.57 -9.82 12.84
CA PRO A 287 21.26 -8.43 12.51
C PRO A 287 21.83 -7.49 13.58
N ARG A 288 22.28 -6.31 13.15
CA ARG A 288 22.88 -5.29 14.02
C ARG A 288 22.07 -4.01 13.96
N CYS A 289 21.88 -3.38 15.12
CA CYS A 289 21.26 -2.07 15.22
C CYS A 289 22.07 -1.04 14.43
N GLN A 290 21.41 -0.33 13.52
CA GLN A 290 22.06 0.68 12.67
C GLN A 290 22.71 1.82 13.47
N VAL A 291 22.21 2.10 14.68
CA VAL A 291 22.65 3.24 15.51
C VAL A 291 23.82 2.88 16.42
N CYS A 292 23.69 1.81 17.22
CA CYS A 292 24.70 1.44 18.22
C CYS A 292 25.62 0.30 17.78
N GLY A 293 25.28 -0.44 16.71
CA GLY A 293 26.08 -1.55 16.18
C GLY A 293 26.01 -2.85 16.97
N GLU A 294 25.25 -2.88 18.07
CA GLU A 294 24.97 -4.09 18.86
C GLU A 294 23.97 -5.01 18.14
N GLU A 295 24.04 -6.32 18.42
CA GLU A 295 23.24 -7.35 17.76
C GLU A 295 21.77 -7.37 18.22
N LEU A 296 20.92 -8.03 17.43
CA LEU A 296 19.51 -8.31 17.74
C LEU A 296 18.69 -7.03 17.97
N PRO A 297 18.53 -6.18 16.94
CA PRO A 297 17.56 -5.09 16.98
C PRO A 297 16.15 -5.61 17.31
N GLU A 298 15.32 -4.69 17.78
CA GLU A 298 14.00 -5.02 18.36
C GLU A 298 12.86 -4.44 17.53
N THR A 299 13.13 -3.43 16.71
CA THR A 299 12.13 -2.71 15.92
C THR A 299 12.74 -2.17 14.63
N VAL A 300 11.90 -1.69 13.72
CA VAL A 300 12.31 -0.89 12.56
C VAL A 300 11.92 0.56 12.83
N ALA A 301 12.91 1.45 12.86
CA ALA A 301 12.67 2.86 13.09
C ALA A 301 13.72 3.72 12.37
N ALA A 302 13.53 5.03 12.44
CA ALA A 302 14.51 5.97 11.93
C ALA A 302 15.74 5.93 12.83
N GLY A 303 16.92 5.67 12.25
CA GLY A 303 18.19 5.73 12.98
C GLY A 303 18.61 7.16 13.36
N ARG A 304 17.93 8.19 12.83
CA ARG A 304 18.15 9.63 13.11
C ARG A 304 16.86 10.41 12.91
N ASP A 305 16.73 11.53 13.61
CA ASP A 305 15.63 12.49 13.40
C ASP A 305 15.53 12.95 11.93
N GLY A 306 14.29 13.02 11.42
CA GLY A 306 13.99 13.49 10.07
C GLY A 306 14.31 12.50 8.94
N ARG A 307 14.49 11.21 9.24
CA ARG A 307 14.67 10.14 8.24
C ARG A 307 13.55 9.11 8.31
N ASP A 308 13.32 8.42 7.20
CA ASP A 308 12.33 7.35 7.14
C ASP A 308 12.70 6.15 8.02
N ALA A 309 11.66 5.50 8.54
CA ALA A 309 11.78 4.34 9.41
C ALA A 309 12.00 3.06 8.58
N GLU A 310 13.25 2.86 8.16
CA GLU A 310 13.66 1.80 7.23
C GLU A 310 14.77 0.89 7.79
N SER A 311 15.14 1.07 9.06
CA SER A 311 16.34 0.44 9.60
C SER A 311 16.06 -0.36 10.87
N GLN A 312 16.67 -1.55 10.96
CA GLN A 312 16.60 -2.38 12.15
C GLN A 312 17.38 -1.69 13.28
N VAL A 313 16.71 -1.38 14.39
CA VAL A 313 17.29 -0.69 15.55
C VAL A 313 16.80 -1.27 16.86
N HIS A 314 17.53 -1.01 17.95
CA HIS A 314 17.00 -1.22 19.30
C HIS A 314 15.96 -0.16 19.62
N LEU A 315 14.99 -0.50 20.48
CA LEU A 315 13.96 0.42 20.95
C LEU A 315 14.55 1.66 21.62
N ARG A 316 15.65 1.53 22.37
CA ARG A 316 16.36 2.67 22.97
C ARG A 316 17.07 3.58 21.95
N CYS A 317 17.26 3.09 20.74
CA CYS A 317 17.93 3.78 19.64
C CYS A 317 16.94 4.29 18.59
N SER A 318 15.64 4.04 18.77
CA SER A 318 14.64 4.52 17.84
C SER A 318 14.44 6.03 18.03
N HIS A 319 14.49 6.75 16.92
CA HIS A 319 13.88 8.06 16.83
C HIS A 319 12.48 7.85 16.27
N VAL A 320 11.44 8.21 17.04
CA VAL A 320 10.05 8.12 16.58
C VAL A 320 9.89 9.12 15.43
N HIS A 321 9.92 8.63 14.20
CA HIS A 321 9.68 9.46 13.04
C HIS A 321 8.17 9.54 12.79
N HIS A 322 7.65 10.76 12.72
CA HIS A 322 6.23 11.07 12.54
C HIS A 322 5.60 10.48 11.26
N THR A 323 6.39 10.08 10.25
CA THR A 323 5.86 9.64 8.94
C THR A 323 5.30 8.21 8.93
N ARG A 324 5.50 7.44 10.00
CA ARG A 324 4.87 6.13 10.20
C ARG A 324 4.22 6.03 11.59
N GLU A 325 3.56 7.11 12.02
CA GLU A 325 2.50 7.08 13.04
C GLU A 325 1.32 6.23 12.52
N GLY A 326 1.54 4.94 12.32
CA GLY A 326 0.47 3.98 12.11
C GLY A 326 -0.22 3.77 13.45
N GLU A 327 -1.53 4.01 13.49
CA GLU A 327 -2.40 3.65 14.63
C GLU A 327 -2.32 2.15 15.02
N PHE A 328 -1.53 1.34 14.28
CA PHE A 328 -1.54 -0.11 14.31
C PHE A 328 -0.48 -0.78 15.17
N GLU A 329 0.66 -0.17 15.51
CA GLU A 329 1.64 -0.86 16.39
C GLU A 329 2.24 -0.10 17.59
N ASP A 330 2.14 1.23 17.78
CA ASP A 330 2.88 1.83 18.93
C ASP A 330 2.17 2.95 19.71
N TYR A 331 1.35 2.53 20.69
CA TYR A 331 1.07 3.30 21.93
C TYR A 331 1.56 2.57 23.20
N ARG A 332 2.36 1.50 23.10
CA ARG A 332 2.73 0.69 24.30
C ARG A 332 4.07 1.05 24.94
N ILE A 333 4.84 1.99 24.37
CA ILE A 333 6.20 2.30 24.86
C ILE A 333 6.32 3.71 25.47
N ALA A 334 5.30 4.57 25.38
CA ALA A 334 5.38 5.92 25.95
C ALA A 334 5.05 6.01 27.46
N ASP A 335 4.43 5.01 28.08
CA ASP A 335 3.89 5.13 29.45
C ASP A 335 4.75 4.44 30.54
N LYS A 336 5.94 3.94 30.21
CA LYS A 336 6.84 3.27 31.18
C LYS A 336 8.24 3.88 31.30
N LEU A 337 8.47 5.05 30.70
CA LEU A 337 9.70 5.81 30.86
C LEU A 337 9.48 7.15 31.60
N GLU A 338 8.47 7.22 32.47
CA GLU A 338 8.48 8.21 33.55
C GLU A 338 9.52 7.78 34.62
N VAL A 339 10.75 8.21 34.36
CA VAL A 339 11.72 8.74 35.31
C VAL A 339 11.56 8.29 36.77
N SER A 340 12.28 7.24 37.17
CA SER A 340 12.65 7.05 38.57
C SER A 340 13.78 8.03 38.93
N GLU A 341 13.43 9.28 39.25
CA GLU A 341 14.34 10.19 39.95
C GLU A 341 14.33 9.82 41.45
N GLU A 342 15.07 8.78 41.82
CA GLU A 342 15.63 8.69 43.17
C GLU A 342 16.94 9.50 43.19
N THR A 343 16.83 10.81 43.32
CA THR A 343 17.93 11.63 43.83
C THR A 343 17.80 11.68 45.35
N GLU A 344 18.66 10.93 46.04
CA GLU A 344 18.96 11.14 47.46
C GLU A 344 19.46 12.59 47.65
N GLU A 345 18.63 13.46 48.23
CA GLU A 345 19.09 14.75 48.73
C GLU A 345 19.93 14.56 50.01
N PRO A 346 21.11 15.18 50.15
CA PRO A 346 21.83 15.19 51.41
C PRO A 346 21.14 16.18 52.38
N PRO A 347 21.15 15.90 53.70
CA PRO A 347 20.43 16.73 54.66
C PRO A 347 21.10 18.10 54.81
N ILE A 348 20.35 19.15 54.50
CA ILE A 348 20.72 20.53 54.82
C ILE A 348 20.39 20.77 56.30
N ASN A 349 21.40 21.10 57.08
CA ASN A 349 21.27 21.53 58.46
C ASN A 349 21.37 23.07 58.53
N PRO A 350 20.35 23.80 59.02
CA PRO A 350 20.53 25.18 59.43
C PRO A 350 20.05 25.37 60.86
N GLU A 351 20.97 25.24 61.82
CA GLU A 351 20.93 26.08 63.01
C GLU A 351 21.69 27.39 62.69
N GLN A 352 21.18 28.48 63.29
CA GLN A 352 21.77 29.83 63.39
C GLN A 352 21.53 30.73 62.16
N GLU A 353 21.06 31.97 62.23
CA GLU A 353 20.73 32.97 63.27
C GLU A 353 20.00 34.07 62.47
N GLY A 354 18.87 34.64 62.88
CA GLY A 354 18.81 35.71 63.86
C GLY A 354 18.24 37.00 63.24
N SER A 355 17.13 37.48 63.81
CA SER A 355 16.81 38.89 64.06
C SER A 355 16.88 39.93 62.93
N ASN A 356 15.71 40.27 62.35
CA ASN A 356 14.96 41.53 62.59
C ASN A 356 13.83 41.72 61.59
#